data_AF-A0A9R0WJI5-F1
#
_entry.id   AF-A0A9R0WJI5-F1
#
_cell.length_a   1.000
_cell.length_b   1.000
_cell.length_c   1.000
_cell.angle_alpha   90.00
_cell.angle_beta   90.00
_cell.angle_gamma   90.00
#
_symmetry.space_group_name_H-M   'P 1'
#
loop_
_entity.id
_entity.type
_entity.pdbx_description
1 polymer ?
#
loop_
_entity_poly.entity_id
_entity_poly.type
_entity_poly.pdbx_seq_one_letter_code
_entity_poly.pdbx_strand_id
1 'polypeptide(L)'
;MKRKQERNRKSLITDLEFVEEKERNLVGGVAAGYVHSNFVAKGVDGRPTLFFAEMLHGCFLQEHVILCTPLEDTDSGCCFGCNQHARKLRHPTCGGYLGGLEDVRFPYVEEDSDDDCFLD
;
A
#
# COMPACT_ATOMS: atom_id res chain seq x y z
N MET A 1 -10.43 21.91 43.69
CA MET A 1 -9.58 22.51 42.63
C MET A 1 -8.65 21.46 42.05
N LYS A 2 -8.92 20.92 40.85
CA LYS A 2 -7.90 20.34 39.94
C LYS A 2 -8.44 20.50 38.50
N ARG A 3 -8.02 21.58 37.83
CA ARG A 3 -8.29 21.81 36.40
C ARG A 3 -7.47 20.77 35.64
N LYS A 4 -8.12 19.75 35.09
CA LYS A 4 -7.47 18.81 34.18
C LYS A 4 -7.44 19.49 32.82
N GLN A 5 -6.27 20.04 32.52
CA GLN A 5 -5.91 20.72 31.29
C GLN A 5 -6.41 19.92 30.07
N GLU A 6 -7.43 20.46 29.39
CA GLU A 6 -7.80 20.02 28.06
C GLU A 6 -6.57 20.20 27.17
N ARG A 7 -5.97 19.08 26.79
CA ARG A 7 -4.94 19.06 25.75
C ARG A 7 -5.65 19.50 24.47
N ASN A 8 -5.47 20.78 24.15
CA ASN A 8 -5.69 21.36 22.84
C ASN A 8 -4.80 20.61 21.84
N ARG A 9 -5.25 19.41 21.42
CA ARG A 9 -4.86 18.86 20.13
C ARG A 9 -5.59 19.74 19.14
N LYS A 10 -4.89 20.77 18.64
CA LYS A 10 -5.20 21.36 17.34
C LYS A 10 -5.29 20.20 16.37
N SER A 11 -6.51 19.70 16.18
CA SER A 11 -6.81 18.71 15.17
C SER A 11 -6.76 19.46 13.85
N LEU A 12 -5.55 19.70 13.35
CA LEU A 12 -5.32 19.86 11.93
C LEU A 12 -5.49 18.47 11.29
N ILE A 13 -6.68 17.89 11.45
CA ILE A 13 -7.17 16.91 10.50
C ILE A 13 -7.64 17.78 9.35
N THR A 14 -6.75 17.94 8.37
CA THR A 14 -7.14 18.18 6.99
C THR A 14 -8.27 17.22 6.67
N ASP A 15 -9.50 17.71 6.56
CA ASP A 15 -10.61 16.98 5.98
C ASP A 15 -10.18 16.58 4.56
N LEU A 16 -9.77 15.33 4.41
CA LEU A 16 -9.41 14.72 3.15
C LEU A 16 -10.61 13.89 2.69
N GLU A 17 -11.20 14.29 1.57
CA GLU A 17 -12.26 13.55 0.91
C GLU A 17 -11.64 12.56 -0.08
N PHE A 18 -11.94 11.27 0.09
CA PHE A 18 -11.58 10.26 -0.90
C PHE A 18 -12.30 10.53 -2.21
N VAL A 19 -11.56 10.53 -3.32
CA VAL A 19 -12.11 10.76 -4.66
C VAL A 19 -12.25 9.45 -5.41
N GLU A 20 -11.13 8.75 -5.62
CA GLU A 20 -11.09 7.52 -6.41
C GLU A 20 -9.84 6.71 -6.10
N GLU A 21 -9.92 5.39 -6.30
CA GLU A 21 -8.75 4.51 -6.36
C GLU A 21 -8.29 4.39 -7.81
N LYS A 22 -7.02 4.70 -8.08
CA LYS A 22 -6.43 4.73 -9.42
C LYS A 22 -5.93 3.37 -9.86
N GLU A 23 -5.23 2.67 -8.96
CA GLU A 23 -4.59 1.40 -9.25
C GLU A 23 -4.37 0.65 -7.94
N ARG A 24 -4.49 -0.67 -7.97
CA ARG A 24 -4.26 -1.54 -6.82
C ARG A 24 -3.55 -2.81 -7.26
N ASN A 25 -2.64 -3.30 -6.45
CA ASN A 25 -1.99 -4.59 -6.68
C ASN A 25 -1.76 -5.35 -5.38
N LEU A 26 -1.89 -6.67 -5.45
CA LEU A 26 -1.44 -7.58 -4.40
C LEU A 26 0.02 -7.93 -4.65
N VAL A 27 0.87 -7.75 -3.64
CA VAL A 27 2.29 -8.07 -3.71
C VAL A 27 2.70 -8.98 -2.55
N GLY A 28 3.68 -9.85 -2.78
CA GLY A 28 4.29 -10.65 -1.73
C GLY A 28 5.29 -9.84 -0.91
N GLY A 29 5.34 -10.06 0.40
CA GLY A 29 6.45 -9.65 1.25
C GLY A 29 6.87 -10.79 2.17
N VAL A 30 7.95 -10.59 2.93
CA VAL A 30 8.68 -11.68 3.60
C VAL A 30 7.79 -12.56 4.50
N ALA A 31 6.80 -11.98 5.15
CA ALA A 31 5.93 -12.67 6.11
C ALA A 31 4.44 -12.71 5.74
N ALA A 32 4.02 -11.95 4.73
CA ALA A 32 2.61 -11.75 4.41
C ALA A 32 2.40 -11.21 2.98
N GLY A 33 1.15 -11.26 2.52
CA GLY A 33 0.70 -10.50 1.35
C GLY A 33 0.36 -9.06 1.74
N TYR A 34 0.70 -8.11 0.87
CA TYR A 34 0.44 -6.69 1.03
C TYR A 34 -0.35 -6.17 -0.16
N VAL A 35 -1.23 -5.22 0.09
CA VAL A 35 -1.95 -4.49 -0.95
C VAL A 35 -1.28 -3.14 -1.12
N HIS A 36 -0.72 -2.91 -2.29
CA HIS A 36 -0.30 -1.60 -2.74
C HIS A 36 -1.48 -0.94 -3.45
N SER A 37 -1.72 0.34 -3.17
CA SER A 37 -2.77 1.12 -3.82
C SER A 37 -2.31 2.55 -4.07
N ASN A 38 -2.76 3.11 -5.18
CA ASN A 38 -2.82 4.54 -5.35
C ASN A 38 -4.27 5.01 -5.31
N PHE A 39 -4.52 6.06 -4.55
CA PHE A 39 -5.81 6.72 -4.52
C PHE A 39 -5.64 8.23 -4.52
N VAL A 40 -6.66 8.92 -4.97
CA VAL A 40 -6.73 10.38 -4.95
C VAL A 40 -7.62 10.82 -3.82
N ALA A 41 -7.14 11.76 -3.03
CA ALA A 41 -7.95 12.47 -2.05
C ALA A 41 -7.82 13.98 -2.26
N LYS A 42 -8.85 14.73 -1.86
CA LYS A 42 -8.89 16.20 -1.92
C LYS A 42 -8.95 16.76 -0.52
N GLY A 43 -8.08 17.73 -0.24
CA GLY A 43 -8.18 18.52 0.97
C GLY A 43 -9.23 19.63 0.85
N VAL A 44 -9.31 20.46 1.89
CA VAL A 44 -10.15 21.67 1.94
C VAL A 44 -9.81 22.67 0.82
N ASP A 45 -8.59 22.62 0.27
CA ASP A 45 -8.16 23.45 -0.85
C ASP A 45 -8.70 22.97 -2.22
N GLY A 46 -9.40 21.82 -2.24
CA GLY A 46 -9.98 21.21 -3.43
C GLY A 46 -8.95 20.59 -4.39
N ARG A 47 -7.66 20.64 -4.06
CA ARG A 47 -6.59 20.13 -4.93
C ARG A 47 -6.51 18.61 -4.81
N PRO A 48 -6.59 17.86 -5.92
CA PRO A 48 -6.41 16.42 -5.88
C PRO A 48 -4.96 16.09 -5.58
N THR A 49 -4.73 15.27 -4.56
CA THR A 49 -3.41 14.74 -4.20
C THR A 49 -3.43 13.23 -4.38
N LEU A 50 -2.43 12.69 -5.07
CA LEU A 50 -2.24 11.24 -5.22
C LEU A 50 -1.53 10.70 -3.98
N PHE A 51 -2.04 9.62 -3.43
CA PHE A 51 -1.44 8.92 -2.30
C PHE A 51 -0.99 7.53 -2.71
N PHE A 52 0.06 7.05 -2.06
CA PHE A 52 0.40 5.65 -1.99
C PHE A 52 -0.02 5.10 -0.63
N ALA A 53 -0.65 3.92 -0.64
CA ALA A 53 -0.90 3.14 0.56
C ALA A 53 -0.42 1.71 0.43
N GLU A 54 0.14 1.21 1.53
CA GLU A 54 0.40 -0.21 1.75
C GLU A 54 -0.44 -0.69 2.94
N MET A 55 -1.15 -1.80 2.75
CA MET A 55 -1.96 -2.45 3.77
C MET A 55 -1.67 -3.95 3.81
N LEU A 56 -1.89 -4.60 4.95
CA LEU A 56 -1.90 -6.07 5.00
C LEU A 56 -3.07 -6.63 4.18
N HIS A 57 -2.85 -7.74 3.47
CA HIS A 57 -3.89 -8.40 2.72
C HIS A 57 -5.00 -8.97 3.62
N GLY A 58 -6.26 -8.91 3.16
CA GLY A 58 -7.42 -9.41 3.91
C GLY A 58 -7.85 -8.56 5.11
N CYS A 59 -7.23 -7.40 5.28
CA CYS A 59 -7.37 -6.55 6.45
C CYS A 59 -7.89 -5.16 6.07
N PHE A 60 -8.95 -4.69 6.74
CA PHE A 60 -9.63 -3.41 6.40
C PHE A 60 -9.66 -2.39 7.53
N LEU A 61 -8.99 -2.70 8.65
CA LEU A 61 -8.90 -1.81 9.81
C LEU A 61 -7.74 -0.83 9.63
N GLN A 62 -7.89 0.38 10.18
CA GLN A 62 -6.86 1.42 10.11
C GLN A 62 -5.51 0.97 10.68
N GLU A 63 -5.51 0.10 11.68
CA GLU A 63 -4.30 -0.48 12.29
C GLU A 63 -3.50 -1.40 11.35
N HIS A 64 -4.09 -1.79 10.22
CA HIS A 64 -3.47 -2.63 9.21
C HIS A 64 -2.92 -1.82 8.03
N VAL A 65 -3.03 -0.50 8.08
CA VAL A 65 -2.33 0.41 7.16
C VAL A 65 -0.88 0.52 7.62
N ILE A 66 0.04 0.01 6.79
CA ILE A 66 1.48 0.00 7.08
C ILE A 66 2.10 1.33 6.70
N LEU A 67 1.74 1.84 5.52
CA LEU A 67 2.21 3.12 5.01
C LEU A 67 1.06 3.82 4.29
N CYS A 68 0.92 5.13 4.50
CA CYS A 68 0.05 5.98 3.70
C CYS A 68 0.73 7.35 3.57
N THR A 69 1.12 7.72 2.36
CA THR A 69 1.87 8.96 2.10
C THR A 69 1.39 9.62 0.81
N PRO A 70 1.32 10.96 0.75
CA PRO A 70 1.17 11.64 -0.53
C PRO A 70 2.39 11.34 -1.41
N LEU A 71 2.17 11.35 -2.73
CA LEU A 71 3.20 11.21 -3.75
C LEU A 71 3.44 12.55 -4.43
N GLU A 72 4.71 12.88 -4.63
CA GLU A 72 5.16 13.98 -5.47
C GLU A 72 5.35 13.51 -6.92
N ASP A 73 5.38 14.42 -7.90
CA ASP A 73 5.63 14.05 -9.30
C ASP A 73 7.02 13.46 -9.53
N THR A 74 7.97 13.76 -8.66
CA THR A 74 9.32 13.20 -8.65
C THR A 74 9.40 11.80 -8.04
N ASP A 75 8.31 11.30 -7.43
CA ASP A 75 8.31 9.97 -6.83
C ASP A 75 8.39 8.85 -7.87
N SER A 76 9.46 8.05 -7.75
CA SER A 76 9.80 6.97 -8.69
C SER A 76 10.30 5.71 -7.97
N GLY A 77 9.68 5.35 -6.84
CA GLY A 77 10.06 4.14 -6.13
C GLY A 77 9.89 2.88 -6.99
N CYS A 78 10.80 1.91 -6.85
CA CYS A 78 10.76 0.65 -7.59
C CYS A 78 10.20 -0.48 -6.71
N CYS A 79 9.03 -1.02 -7.09
CA CYS A 79 8.46 -2.21 -6.48
C CYS A 79 8.47 -3.36 -7.50
N PHE A 80 9.17 -4.46 -7.19
CA PHE A 80 9.31 -5.59 -8.12
C PHE A 80 7.95 -6.25 -8.42
N GLY A 81 7.13 -6.46 -7.39
CA GLY A 81 5.79 -7.03 -7.54
C GLY A 81 4.84 -6.17 -8.40
N CYS A 82 4.90 -4.84 -8.26
CA CYS A 82 4.11 -3.94 -9.08
C CYS A 82 4.70 -3.74 -10.49
N ASN A 83 6.02 -3.81 -10.67
CA ASN A 83 6.66 -3.66 -11.98
C ASN A 83 6.26 -4.77 -12.98
N GLN A 84 5.87 -5.94 -12.46
CA GLN A 84 5.40 -7.06 -13.28
C GLN A 84 3.94 -6.92 -13.70
N HIS A 85 3.03 -6.56 -12.76
CA HIS A 85 1.59 -6.65 -12.98
C HIS A 85 0.83 -5.30 -12.90
N ALA A 86 1.42 -4.25 -12.32
CA ALA A 86 0.79 -2.96 -12.05
C ALA A 86 1.76 -1.78 -12.28
N ARG A 87 2.31 -1.68 -13.50
CA ARG A 87 3.32 -0.67 -13.88
C ARG A 87 2.89 0.79 -13.74
N LYS A 88 1.59 1.04 -13.64
CA LYS A 88 1.02 2.39 -13.45
C LYS A 88 0.94 2.78 -11.97
N LEU A 89 1.09 1.81 -11.06
CA LEU A 89 1.11 2.06 -9.63
C LEU A 89 2.43 2.72 -9.27
N ARG A 90 2.34 3.93 -8.72
CA ARG A 90 3.46 4.77 -8.31
C ARG A 90 3.80 4.53 -6.84
N HIS A 91 5.08 4.59 -6.52
CA HIS A 91 5.63 4.36 -5.18
C HIS A 91 6.46 5.55 -4.73
N PRO A 92 6.51 5.84 -3.42
CA PRO A 92 7.42 6.84 -2.87
C PRO A 92 8.88 6.46 -3.17
N THR A 93 9.72 7.46 -3.43
CA THR A 93 11.13 7.26 -3.83
C THR A 93 11.96 6.52 -2.78
N CYS A 94 11.66 6.76 -1.49
CA CYS A 94 12.33 6.10 -0.38
C CYS A 94 11.50 4.92 0.14
N GLY A 95 12.13 3.74 0.21
CA GLY A 95 11.53 2.50 0.66
C GLY A 95 11.08 2.58 2.13
N GLY A 96 9.76 2.64 2.33
CA GLY A 96 9.10 2.52 3.63
C GLY A 96 7.97 1.49 3.64
N TYR A 97 7.73 0.83 2.50
CA TYR A 97 6.75 -0.24 2.35
C TYR A 97 7.47 -1.61 2.38
N LEU A 98 6.78 -2.65 2.84
CA LEU A 98 7.33 -3.96 3.18
C LEU A 98 7.13 -5.01 2.07
N GLY A 99 6.18 -4.78 1.16
CA GLY A 99 5.81 -5.67 0.07
C GLY A 99 6.54 -5.40 -1.25
N GLY A 100 6.62 -6.42 -2.10
CA GLY A 100 7.14 -6.33 -3.46
C GLY A 100 8.67 -6.20 -3.56
N LEU A 101 9.38 -6.78 -2.59
CA LEU A 101 10.83 -7.00 -2.63
C LEU A 101 11.19 -8.09 -3.66
N GLU A 102 12.39 -8.01 -4.24
CA GLU A 102 12.85 -8.87 -5.35
C GLU A 102 12.86 -10.38 -5.01
N ASP A 103 13.11 -10.74 -3.75
CA ASP A 103 13.46 -12.10 -3.35
C ASP A 103 12.40 -12.80 -2.48
N VAL A 104 11.12 -12.42 -2.64
CA VAL A 104 10.00 -13.08 -1.96
C VAL A 104 9.13 -13.78 -2.99
N ARG A 105 9.34 -15.10 -3.17
CA ARG A 105 8.41 -15.94 -3.92
C ARG A 105 7.08 -16.00 -3.18
N PHE A 106 5.99 -15.73 -3.89
CA PHE A 106 4.64 -15.83 -3.34
C PHE A 106 4.28 -17.30 -3.09
N PRO A 107 3.60 -17.67 -1.98
CA PRO A 107 3.23 -19.05 -1.71
C PRO A 107 2.05 -19.58 -2.54
N TYR A 108 1.49 -18.79 -3.47
CA TYR A 108 0.36 -19.19 -4.32
C TYR A 108 0.69 -19.26 -5.82
N VAL A 109 1.97 -19.33 -6.22
CA VAL A 109 2.24 -19.99 -7.49
C VAL A 109 1.94 -21.46 -7.23
N GLU A 110 0.75 -21.91 -7.63
CA GLU A 110 0.50 -23.34 -7.73
C GLU A 110 1.58 -23.85 -8.68
N GLU A 111 2.56 -24.55 -8.11
CA GLU A 111 3.47 -25.36 -8.91
C GLU A 111 2.53 -26.30 -9.65
N ASP A 112 2.46 -26.19 -10.98
CA ASP A 112 1.88 -27.22 -11.82
C ASP A 112 2.63 -28.50 -11.45
N SER A 113 2.04 -29.25 -10.53
CA SER A 113 2.55 -30.51 -10.05
C SER A 113 2.40 -31.45 -11.23
N ASP A 114 3.44 -31.56 -12.04
CA ASP A 114 3.63 -32.62 -13.03
C ASP A 114 3.71 -33.95 -12.27
N ASP A 115 2.54 -34.42 -11.82
CA ASP A 115 2.34 -35.72 -11.19
C ASP A 115 2.27 -36.79 -12.29
N ASP A 116 3.29 -36.82 -13.17
CA ASP A 116 3.53 -37.90 -14.12
C ASP A 116 4.24 -39.04 -13.37
N CYS A 117 3.44 -39.76 -12.58
CA CYS A 117 3.83 -41.02 -11.98
C CYS A 117 4.09 -42.07 -13.07
N PHE A 118 5.36 -42.22 -13.47
CA PHE A 118 5.83 -43.42 -14.17
C PHE A 118 5.71 -44.63 -13.25
N LEU A 119 4.95 -45.66 -13.67
CA LEU A 119 5.16 -47.04 -13.21
C LEU A 119 5.00 -47.98 -14.42
N ASP A 120 6.09 -48.70 -14.72
CA ASP A 120 6.21 -49.86 -15.61
C ASP A 120 5.23 -51.00 -15.26
#